data_AF-A0A3N6ABX2-F1
#
_entry.id   AF-A0A3N6ABX2-F1
#
_cell.length_a   1.000
_cell.length_b   1.000
_cell.length_c   1.000
_cell.angle_alpha   90.00
_cell.angle_beta   90.00
_cell.angle_gamma   90.00
#
_symmetry.space_group_name_H-M   'P 1'
#
loop_
_entity.id
_entity.type
_entity.pdbx_description
1 polymer ?
#
loop_
_entity_poly.entity_id
_entity_poly.type
_entity_poly.pdbx_seq_one_letter_code
_entity_poly.pdbx_strand_id
1 'polypeptide(L)'
;MRGVESGGATREIGHYVAFCGPAGEPLAWLQPIQSLTANGSHAVVIAPSLVSVEVFRAQQTYELLIARHEPRGGEDGRLPRLSSQVVFRGTQGYLSLELWSKDREAAGKITPEFFNRSGERKEIPLRFMEAVKAAVKGATTIDCREAVLAAAPVSQ
;
A
#
# COMPACT_ATOMS: atom_id res chain seq x y z
N MET A 1 2.06 16.89 -2.13
CA MET A 1 0.78 16.15 -2.08
C MET A 1 0.62 15.48 -0.73
N ARG A 2 -0.61 15.21 -0.31
CA ARG A 2 -0.91 14.58 0.98
C ARG A 2 -1.48 13.18 0.74
N GLY A 3 -0.87 12.17 1.35
CA GLY A 3 -1.39 10.80 1.44
C GLY A 3 -1.75 10.46 2.88
N VAL A 4 -2.69 9.53 3.07
CA VAL A 4 -3.04 9.00 4.39
C VAL A 4 -2.90 7.49 4.35
N GLU A 5 -1.88 6.98 5.03
CA GLU A 5 -1.72 5.55 5.21
C GLU A 5 -2.82 5.04 6.14
N SER A 6 -3.52 3.98 5.72
CA SER A 6 -4.75 3.55 6.39
C SER A 6 -5.12 2.11 6.03
N GLY A 7 -5.95 1.52 6.89
CA GLY A 7 -6.62 0.26 6.64
C GLY A 7 -6.27 -0.80 7.68
N GLY A 8 -6.50 -2.05 7.34
CA GLY A 8 -6.30 -3.20 8.21
C GLY A 8 -7.13 -4.38 7.74
N ALA A 9 -7.51 -5.26 8.66
CA ALA A 9 -8.27 -6.45 8.32
C ALA A 9 -9.28 -6.86 9.38
N THR A 10 -10.27 -7.61 8.89
CA THR A 10 -11.08 -8.58 9.63
C THR A 10 -10.62 -9.99 9.20
N ARG A 11 -11.26 -11.06 9.69
CA ARG A 11 -10.88 -12.42 9.26
C ARG A 11 -11.19 -12.62 7.77
N GLU A 12 -12.34 -12.14 7.33
CA GLU A 12 -12.88 -12.38 6.00
C GLU A 12 -12.25 -11.46 4.95
N ILE A 13 -12.08 -10.19 5.28
CA ILE A 13 -11.61 -9.16 4.34
C ILE A 13 -10.51 -8.29 4.93
N GLY A 14 -9.70 -7.71 4.07
CA GLY A 14 -8.73 -6.67 4.44
C GLY A 14 -8.54 -5.68 3.32
N HIS A 15 -8.21 -4.45 3.70
CA HIS A 15 -7.89 -3.38 2.76
C HIS A 15 -6.83 -2.52 3.40
N TYR A 16 -5.76 -2.22 2.66
CA TYR A 16 -4.71 -1.35 3.13
C TYR A 16 -4.18 -0.49 2.00
N VAL A 17 -3.96 0.78 2.30
CA VAL A 17 -3.33 1.75 1.40
C VAL A 17 -2.09 2.28 2.08
N ALA A 18 -0.93 2.02 1.48
CA ALA A 18 0.35 2.55 1.90
C ALA A 18 0.90 3.52 0.84
N PHE A 19 1.83 4.40 1.26
CA PHE A 19 2.46 5.37 0.37
C PHE A 19 3.98 5.30 0.47
N CYS A 20 4.65 5.21 -0.68
CA CYS A 20 6.10 5.29 -0.82
C CYS A 20 6.50 6.38 -1.81
N GLY A 21 7.80 6.66 -1.85
CA GLY A 21 8.38 7.53 -2.87
C GLY A 21 8.47 6.85 -4.25
N PRO A 22 8.91 7.59 -5.29
CA PRO A 22 8.95 7.08 -6.66
C PRO A 22 9.86 5.86 -6.88
N ALA A 23 10.88 5.67 -6.03
CA ALA A 23 11.77 4.51 -6.07
C ALA A 23 11.31 3.38 -5.14
N GLY A 24 10.15 3.53 -4.47
CA GLY A 24 9.58 2.56 -3.54
C GLY A 24 10.12 2.68 -2.11
N GLU A 25 10.90 3.72 -1.83
CA GLU A 25 11.42 4.03 -0.51
C GLU A 25 10.31 4.42 0.48
N PRO A 26 10.41 4.01 1.75
CA PRO A 26 9.51 4.48 2.79
C PRO A 26 9.54 6.01 2.93
N LEU A 27 8.41 6.60 3.28
CA LEU A 27 8.30 8.03 3.54
C LEU A 27 8.20 8.30 5.04
N ALA A 28 8.84 9.36 5.50
CA ALA A 28 8.60 9.87 6.85
C ALA A 28 7.16 10.42 6.95
N TRP A 29 6.46 10.09 8.03
CA TRP A 29 5.15 10.70 8.29
C TRP A 29 5.34 12.15 8.73
N LEU A 30 4.39 13.01 8.33
CA LEU A 30 4.21 14.33 8.93
C LEU A 30 3.70 14.19 10.37
N GLN A 31 2.72 13.31 10.56
CA GLN A 31 2.15 13.00 11.86
C GLN A 31 1.56 11.59 11.87
N PRO A 32 1.68 10.86 13.00
CA PRO A 32 0.87 9.68 13.22
C PRO A 32 -0.59 10.08 13.47
N ILE A 33 -1.53 9.16 13.23
CA ILE A 33 -2.95 9.34 13.51
C ILE A 33 -3.35 8.28 14.54
N GLN A 34 -3.90 8.74 15.67
CA GLN A 34 -4.52 7.87 16.66
C GLN A 34 -6.01 7.73 16.33
N SER A 35 -6.36 6.68 15.59
CA SER A 35 -7.75 6.40 15.25
C SER A 35 -8.54 5.89 16.46
N LEU A 36 -9.81 6.32 16.58
CA LEU A 36 -10.74 5.84 17.62
C LEU A 36 -11.08 4.35 17.44
N THR A 37 -11.14 3.90 16.19
CA THR A 37 -11.38 2.50 15.82
C THR A 37 -10.13 1.87 15.22
N ALA A 38 -10.04 0.55 15.29
CA ALA A 38 -9.05 -0.19 14.52
C ALA A 38 -9.35 -0.14 13.01
N ASN A 39 -8.39 -0.56 12.19
CA ASN A 39 -8.45 -0.56 10.73
C ASN A 39 -8.69 0.83 10.10
N GLY A 40 -8.35 1.89 10.84
CA GLY A 40 -8.58 3.29 10.46
C GLY A 40 -7.39 3.94 9.76
N SER A 41 -7.25 5.25 9.94
CA SER A 41 -6.10 6.01 9.47
C SER A 41 -4.93 5.90 10.44
N HIS A 42 -3.71 5.76 9.93
CA HIS A 42 -2.52 5.49 10.73
C HIS A 42 -1.49 6.61 10.67
N ALA A 43 -1.27 7.21 9.50
CA ALA A 43 -0.28 8.27 9.35
C ALA A 43 -0.59 9.19 8.16
N VAL A 44 -0.22 10.46 8.28
CA VAL A 44 -0.20 11.41 7.16
C VAL A 44 1.20 11.47 6.58
N VAL A 45 1.33 11.33 5.26
CA VAL A 45 2.60 11.56 4.54
C VAL A 45 2.46 12.76 3.60
N ILE A 46 3.55 13.50 3.41
CA ILE A 46 3.62 14.59 2.44
C ILE A 46 4.88 14.44 1.60
N ALA A 47 4.72 14.42 0.29
CA ALA A 47 5.83 14.43 -0.66
C ALA A 47 5.45 15.12 -1.99
N PRO A 48 6.42 15.61 -2.78
CA PRO A 48 6.16 16.17 -4.11
C PRO A 48 5.52 15.17 -5.08
N SER A 49 5.99 13.93 -5.06
CA SER A 49 5.45 12.76 -5.78
C SER A 49 5.13 11.65 -4.78
N LEU A 50 4.06 10.91 -5.00
CA LEU A 50 3.69 9.75 -4.17
C LEU A 50 3.45 8.54 -5.08
N VAL A 51 3.73 7.34 -4.57
CA VAL A 51 3.25 6.09 -5.13
C VAL A 51 2.33 5.45 -4.11
N SER A 52 1.07 5.22 -4.47
CA SER A 52 0.17 4.42 -3.65
C SER A 52 0.38 2.94 -3.93
N VAL A 53 0.32 2.15 -2.87
CA VAL A 53 0.29 0.69 -2.92
C VAL A 53 -0.94 0.25 -2.16
N GLU A 54 -1.95 -0.17 -2.89
CA GLU A 54 -3.26 -0.53 -2.38
C GLU A 54 -3.50 -2.02 -2.55
N VAL A 55 -3.82 -2.68 -1.43
CA VAL A 55 -4.08 -4.12 -1.37
C VAL A 55 -5.48 -4.33 -0.84
N PHE A 56 -6.31 -5.06 -1.60
CA PHE A 56 -7.54 -5.65 -1.09
C PHE A 56 -7.34 -7.14 -0.94
N ARG A 57 -7.92 -7.71 0.12
CA ARG A 57 -7.90 -9.14 0.41
C ARG A 57 -9.31 -9.60 0.71
N ALA A 58 -9.71 -10.70 0.10
CA ALA A 58 -10.85 -11.51 0.50
C ALA A 58 -10.35 -12.93 0.74
N GLN A 59 -10.25 -13.33 2.01
CA GLN A 59 -9.57 -14.57 2.42
C GLN A 59 -8.17 -14.68 1.79
N GLN A 60 -7.94 -15.65 0.93
CA GLN A 60 -6.68 -15.95 0.25
C GLN A 60 -6.53 -15.27 -1.12
N THR A 61 -7.56 -14.54 -1.56
CA THR A 61 -7.57 -13.81 -2.83
C THR A 61 -7.24 -12.34 -2.61
N TYR A 62 -6.42 -11.78 -3.50
CA TYR A 62 -5.90 -10.42 -3.39
C TYR A 62 -6.09 -9.63 -4.68
N GLU A 63 -6.32 -8.33 -4.52
CA GLU A 63 -6.16 -7.32 -5.56
C GLU A 63 -5.00 -6.40 -5.16
N LEU A 64 -4.19 -5.99 -6.13
CA LEU A 64 -3.07 -5.07 -5.92
C LEU A 64 -3.11 -3.95 -6.96
N LEU A 65 -3.11 -2.71 -6.50
CA LEU A 65 -2.95 -1.53 -7.34
C LEU A 65 -1.72 -0.74 -6.89
N ILE A 66 -0.82 -0.47 -7.83
CA ILE A 66 0.29 0.47 -7.65
C ILE A 66 0.04 1.64 -8.59
N ALA A 67 -0.10 2.85 -8.06
CA ALA A 67 -0.32 4.05 -8.87
C ALA A 67 0.65 5.16 -8.46
N ARG A 68 1.25 5.82 -9.45
CA ARG A 68 2.07 7.01 -9.25
C ARG A 68 1.19 8.24 -9.33
N HIS A 69 1.35 9.12 -8.36
CA HIS A 69 0.68 10.41 -8.25
C HIS A 69 1.71 11.52 -8.31
N GLU A 70 1.47 12.51 -9.15
CA GLU A 70 2.32 13.70 -9.25
C GLU A 70 1.52 14.92 -9.74
N PRO A 71 1.85 16.13 -9.29
CA PRO A 71 1.36 17.34 -9.92
C PRO A 71 1.87 17.42 -11.37
N ARG A 72 0.99 17.66 -12.34
CA ARG A 72 1.34 17.95 -13.73
C ARG A 72 0.72 19.25 -14.20
N GLY A 73 1.47 19.96 -15.06
CA GLY A 73 1.11 21.28 -15.56
C GLY A 73 1.31 22.37 -14.50
N GLY A 74 0.71 23.54 -14.75
CA GLY A 74 0.90 24.75 -13.95
C GLY A 74 1.85 25.78 -14.57
N GLU A 75 2.28 25.53 -15.81
CA GLU A 75 2.80 26.58 -16.70
C GLU A 75 1.71 27.66 -16.85
N ASP A 76 2.11 28.93 -16.89
CA ASP A 76 1.25 30.12 -16.95
C ASP A 76 0.41 30.43 -15.70
N GLY A 77 0.93 30.14 -14.49
CA GLY A 77 0.33 30.60 -13.23
C GLY A 77 -0.95 29.86 -12.80
N ARG A 78 -1.27 28.75 -13.45
CA ARG A 78 -2.39 27.88 -13.07
C ARG A 78 -1.96 26.90 -11.99
N LEU A 79 -2.87 26.52 -11.09
CA LEU A 79 -2.61 25.46 -10.13
C LEU A 79 -2.33 24.14 -10.86
N PRO A 80 -1.25 23.42 -10.51
CA PRO A 80 -0.97 22.09 -11.06
C PRO A 80 -2.14 21.13 -10.82
N ARG A 81 -2.47 20.30 -11.81
CA ARG A 81 -3.48 19.24 -11.64
C ARG A 81 -2.81 17.98 -11.12
N LEU A 82 -3.50 17.24 -10.25
CA LEU A 82 -3.06 15.92 -9.84
C LEU A 82 -3.20 14.94 -11.01
N SER A 83 -2.09 14.31 -11.41
CA SER A 83 -2.06 13.22 -12.38
C SER A 83 -1.82 11.90 -11.66
N SER A 84 -2.57 10.86 -12.03
CA SER A 84 -2.43 9.51 -11.50
C SER A 84 -2.19 8.52 -12.64
N GLN A 85 -1.11 7.74 -12.57
CA GLN A 85 -0.76 6.73 -13.55
C GLN A 85 -0.67 5.36 -12.89
N VAL A 86 -1.41 4.38 -13.42
CA VAL A 86 -1.29 2.98 -12.97
C VAL A 86 0.07 2.43 -13.39
N VAL A 87 0.83 1.93 -12.42
CA VAL A 87 2.14 1.30 -12.63
C VAL A 87 2.00 -0.22 -12.64
N PHE A 88 1.16 -0.77 -11.77
CA PHE A 88 0.85 -2.19 -11.75
C PHE A 88 -0.60 -2.39 -11.31
N ARG A 89 -1.26 -3.39 -11.90
CA ARG A 89 -2.58 -3.86 -11.48
C ARG A 89 -2.58 -5.39 -11.47
N GLY A 90 -2.68 -5.98 -10.30
CA GLY A 90 -2.87 -7.41 -10.09
C GLY A 90 -4.31 -7.66 -9.68
N THR A 91 -4.98 -8.59 -10.37
CA THR A 91 -6.35 -8.99 -10.07
C THR A 91 -6.40 -10.48 -9.80
N GLN A 92 -7.25 -10.91 -8.87
CA GLN A 92 -7.43 -12.32 -8.51
C GLN A 92 -6.09 -13.00 -8.14
N GLY A 93 -5.20 -12.27 -7.48
CA GLY A 93 -3.97 -12.85 -6.96
C GLY A 93 -4.26 -13.83 -5.83
N TYR A 94 -3.37 -14.78 -5.60
CA TYR A 94 -3.61 -15.86 -4.64
C TYR A 94 -2.42 -16.12 -3.73
N LEU A 95 -2.70 -16.47 -2.47
CA LEU A 95 -1.78 -17.07 -1.52
C LEU A 95 -2.48 -18.23 -0.81
N SER A 96 -1.88 -19.41 -0.76
CA SER A 96 -2.43 -20.55 -0.01
C SER A 96 -2.39 -20.38 1.52
N LEU A 97 -1.67 -19.37 2.01
CA LEU A 97 -1.48 -19.10 3.43
C LEU A 97 -2.53 -18.15 3.99
N GLU A 98 -2.99 -18.41 5.21
CA GLU A 98 -3.89 -17.52 5.95
C GLU A 98 -3.09 -16.53 6.79
N LEU A 99 -2.58 -15.50 6.12
CA LEU A 99 -1.73 -14.48 6.75
C LEU A 99 -2.42 -13.68 7.87
N TRP A 100 -3.75 -13.71 7.95
CA TRP A 100 -4.53 -13.07 9.02
C TRP A 100 -4.76 -13.97 10.25
N SER A 101 -4.37 -15.24 10.18
CA SER A 101 -4.70 -16.27 11.16
C SER A 101 -3.48 -17.17 11.44
N LYS A 102 -3.47 -18.42 10.96
CA LYS A 102 -2.45 -19.42 11.30
C LYS A 102 -1.05 -19.09 10.77
N ASP A 103 -0.95 -18.31 9.69
CA ASP A 103 0.31 -18.05 8.97
C ASP A 103 0.81 -16.60 9.14
N ARG A 104 0.45 -15.94 10.25
CA ARG A 104 0.78 -14.52 10.53
C ARG A 104 2.27 -14.20 10.44
N GLU A 105 3.13 -15.14 10.80
CA GLU A 105 4.59 -14.97 10.75
C GLU A 105 5.13 -14.74 9.33
N ALA A 106 4.37 -15.11 8.28
CA ALA A 106 4.73 -14.85 6.89
C ALA A 106 4.23 -13.48 6.38
N ALA A 107 3.36 -12.80 7.13
CA ALA A 107 2.85 -11.49 6.74
C ALA A 107 3.99 -10.46 6.68
N GLY A 108 4.07 -9.72 5.58
CA GLY A 108 5.18 -8.79 5.33
C GLY A 108 6.46 -9.42 4.78
N LYS A 109 6.49 -10.74 4.54
CA LYS A 109 7.63 -11.43 3.94
C LYS A 109 7.35 -11.91 2.51
N ILE A 110 6.09 -12.19 2.21
CA ILE A 110 5.63 -12.71 0.92
C ILE A 110 4.57 -11.81 0.30
N THR A 111 4.36 -11.96 -1.00
CA THR A 111 3.33 -11.25 -1.76
C THR A 111 2.49 -12.25 -2.56
N PRO A 112 1.21 -11.95 -2.85
CA PRO A 112 0.41 -12.77 -3.75
C PRO A 112 1.02 -12.87 -5.14
N GLU A 113 0.77 -14.00 -5.79
CA GLU A 113 1.09 -14.18 -7.20
C GLU A 113 -0.08 -13.74 -8.06
N PHE A 114 0.22 -13.05 -9.15
CA PHE A 114 -0.78 -12.55 -10.09
C PHE A 114 -0.47 -13.11 -11.48
N PHE A 115 -1.52 -13.43 -12.23
CA PHE A 115 -1.41 -13.98 -13.58
C PHE A 115 -2.22 -13.13 -14.55
N ASN A 116 -1.79 -13.08 -15.81
CA ASN A 116 -2.58 -12.49 -16.88
C ASN A 116 -3.62 -13.52 -17.39
N ARG A 117 -4.41 -13.13 -18.41
CA ARG A 117 -5.45 -14.01 -18.97
C ARG A 117 -4.89 -15.27 -19.65
N SER A 118 -3.62 -15.27 -20.07
CA SER A 118 -2.93 -16.44 -20.63
C SER A 118 -2.33 -17.35 -19.55
N GLY A 119 -2.43 -16.98 -18.27
CA GLY A 119 -1.84 -17.75 -17.17
C GLY A 119 -0.34 -17.48 -16.96
N GLU A 120 0.23 -16.47 -17.61
CA GLU A 120 1.61 -16.06 -17.38
C GLU A 120 1.68 -15.18 -16.13
N ARG A 121 2.73 -15.42 -15.33
CA ARG A 121 2.97 -14.64 -14.12
C ARG A 121 3.23 -13.17 -14.47
N LYS A 122 2.56 -12.28 -13.75
CA LYS A 122 2.80 -10.85 -13.78
C LYS A 122 3.80 -10.47 -12.71
N GLU A 123 4.95 -9.98 -13.14
CA GLU A 123 5.99 -9.52 -12.23
C GLU A 123 5.62 -8.17 -11.59
N ILE A 124 5.63 -8.13 -10.26
CA ILE A 124 5.49 -6.88 -9.50
C ILE A 124 6.82 -6.13 -9.65
N PRO A 125 6.83 -4.83 -10.00
CA PRO A 125 8.08 -4.10 -10.18
C PRO A 125 8.92 -4.13 -8.90
N LEU A 126 10.15 -4.65 -8.99
CA LEU A 126 11.00 -4.98 -7.85
C LEU A 126 11.20 -3.81 -6.88
N ARG A 127 11.31 -2.59 -7.39
CA ARG A 127 11.46 -1.37 -6.57
C ARG A 127 10.34 -1.16 -5.56
N PHE A 128 9.13 -1.67 -5.82
CA PHE A 128 7.98 -1.54 -4.92
C PHE A 128 7.76 -2.78 -4.04
N MET A 129 8.61 -3.80 -4.14
CA MET A 129 8.39 -5.08 -3.47
C MET A 129 8.22 -4.94 -1.95
N GLU A 130 9.07 -4.14 -1.30
CA GLU A 130 8.98 -3.93 0.15
C GLU A 130 7.71 -3.16 0.55
N ALA A 131 7.31 -2.16 -0.24
CA ALA A 131 6.06 -1.44 -0.04
C ALA A 131 4.83 -2.36 -0.21
N VAL A 132 4.87 -3.28 -1.19
CA VAL A 132 3.82 -4.29 -1.40
C VAL A 132 3.77 -5.28 -0.23
N LYS A 133 4.90 -5.79 0.23
CA LYS A 133 4.96 -6.66 1.41
C LYS A 133 4.38 -5.94 2.64
N ALA A 134 4.74 -4.68 2.86
CA ALA A 134 4.19 -3.87 3.95
C ALA A 134 2.67 -3.72 3.82
N ALA A 135 2.15 -3.36 2.64
CA ALA A 135 0.71 -3.24 2.41
C ALA A 135 -0.03 -4.59 2.59
N VAL A 136 0.56 -5.71 2.18
CA VAL A 136 0.02 -7.07 2.44
C VAL A 136 -0.03 -7.35 3.95
N LYS A 137 1.01 -6.99 4.70
CA LYS A 137 1.00 -7.08 6.17
C LYS A 137 -0.15 -6.25 6.76
N GLY A 138 -0.33 -5.03 6.27
CA GLY A 138 -1.44 -4.17 6.68
C GLY A 138 -2.82 -4.81 6.39
N ALA A 139 -3.03 -5.29 5.17
CA ALA A 139 -4.28 -5.91 4.72
C ALA A 139 -4.56 -7.30 5.33
N THR A 140 -3.65 -7.80 6.18
CA THR A 140 -3.79 -9.08 6.89
C THR A 140 -3.75 -8.92 8.40
N THR A 141 -3.38 -7.74 8.91
CA THR A 141 -3.35 -7.44 10.35
C THR A 141 -4.77 -7.17 10.84
N ILE A 142 -5.32 -8.09 11.63
CA ILE A 142 -6.60 -7.92 12.31
C ILE A 142 -6.50 -6.75 13.28
N ASP A 143 -7.48 -5.85 13.23
CA ASP A 143 -7.56 -4.68 14.09
C ASP A 143 -6.28 -3.83 14.06
N CYS A 144 -5.77 -3.56 12.86
CA CYS A 144 -4.55 -2.77 12.65
C CYS A 144 -4.69 -1.36 13.24
N ARG A 145 -3.63 -0.87 13.90
CA ARG A 145 -3.60 0.42 14.62
C ARG A 145 -2.36 1.26 14.32
N GLU A 146 -1.49 0.77 13.46
CA GLU A 146 -0.18 1.37 13.21
C GLU A 146 0.10 1.43 11.71
N ALA A 147 0.93 2.40 11.32
CA ALA A 147 1.47 2.45 9.98
C ALA A 147 2.43 1.27 9.78
N VAL A 148 2.34 0.62 8.62
CA VAL A 148 3.18 -0.53 8.26
C VAL A 148 4.32 -0.15 7.33
N LEU A 149 4.26 1.02 6.69
CA LEU A 149 5.27 1.52 5.76
C LEU A 149 5.79 2.92 6.13
N ALA A 150 4.90 3.90 6.37
CA ALA A 150 5.33 5.21 6.82
C ALA A 150 6.08 5.11 8.15
N ALA A 151 7.18 5.86 8.28
CA ALA A 151 8.08 5.80 9.44
C ALA A 151 8.24 7.16 10.12
N ALA A 152 8.75 7.16 11.36
CA ALA A 152 9.05 8.40 12.07
C ALA A 152 10.11 9.20 11.30
N PRO A 153 10.00 10.54 11.27
CA PRO A 153 11.11 11.37 10.86
C PRO A 153 12.34 11.03 11.69
N VAL A 154 13.48 10.79 11.04
CA VAL A 154 14.76 10.65 11.74
C VAL A 154 15.11 12.05 12.25
N SER A 155 15.27 12.21 13.57
CA SER A 155 15.78 13.46 14.15
C SER A 155 17.13 13.79 13.50
N GLN A 156 17.24 14.98 12.90
CA GLN A 156 18.51 15.52 12.42
C GLN A 156 19.40 15.91 13.60
#